data_AF-A0A432SAS3-F1
#
_entry.id   AF-A0A432SAS3-F1
#
_cell.length_a   1.000
_cell.length_b   1.000
_cell.length_c   1.000
_cell.angle_alpha   90.00
_cell.angle_beta   90.00
_cell.angle_gamma   90.00
#
_symmetry.space_group_name_H-M   'P 1'
#
loop_
_entity.id
_entity.type
_entity.pdbx_description
1 polymer ?
#
loop_
_entity_poly.entity_id
_entity_poly.type
_entity_poly.pdbx_seq_one_letter_code
_entity_poly.pdbx_strand_id
1 'polypeptide(L)'
;TPTNSLNIKNHHLKTLQDGNVTLQATLGNQHSNILHVNVFWEVNGYRLPPEPDPKINNATLLGIDVNNNGVRDDVERWIYETYNHPIERGLFMQSARAYQIVIVDPSKAHETVKYSDATLSCIFYWRYDALDNNESFLLDKNKDRIAIKELKKIQFNSIARHIAYQKYNAEFHGKVLSSPSSSKDNCEFDNDGILKKLP
;
A
#
# COMPACT_ATOMS: atom_id res chain seq x y z
N THR A 1 -26.94 11.04 -1.90
CA THR A 1 -26.48 10.68 -3.26
C THR A 1 -26.57 9.18 -3.36
N PRO A 2 -27.26 8.58 -4.35
CA PRO A 2 -27.49 7.14 -4.32
C PRO A 2 -26.15 6.41 -4.45
N THR A 3 -25.83 5.66 -3.40
CA THR A 3 -24.74 4.69 -3.32
C THR A 3 -24.99 3.63 -4.41
N ASN A 4 -24.01 3.40 -5.28
CA ASN A 4 -24.02 2.42 -6.39
C ASN A 4 -24.76 2.85 -7.68
N SER A 5 -24.42 4.01 -8.26
CA SER A 5 -24.94 4.40 -9.57
C SER A 5 -24.13 3.81 -10.73
N LEU A 6 -24.75 2.87 -11.47
CA LEU A 6 -24.27 2.36 -12.75
C LEU A 6 -24.74 3.30 -13.87
N ASN A 7 -23.82 3.85 -14.67
CA ASN A 7 -24.17 4.64 -15.86
C ASN A 7 -24.03 3.78 -17.12
N ILE A 8 -25.11 3.67 -17.89
CA ILE A 8 -25.13 2.98 -19.18
C ILE A 8 -25.08 4.03 -20.29
N LYS A 9 -23.97 4.08 -21.05
CA LYS A 9 -23.82 4.98 -22.19
C LYS A 9 -23.28 4.19 -23.38
N ASN A 10 -23.94 4.27 -24.53
CA ASN A 10 -23.53 3.60 -25.78
C ASN A 10 -23.23 2.09 -25.60
N HIS A 11 -24.06 1.36 -24.85
CA HIS A 11 -23.87 -0.07 -24.51
C HIS A 11 -22.67 -0.38 -23.61
N HIS A 12 -21.99 0.63 -23.05
CA HIS A 12 -20.93 0.44 -22.07
C HIS A 12 -21.44 0.71 -20.65
N LEU A 13 -21.06 -0.17 -19.73
CA LEU A 13 -21.26 -0.02 -18.31
C LEU A 13 -20.03 0.66 -17.71
N LYS A 14 -20.22 1.81 -17.07
CA LYS A 14 -19.18 2.45 -16.26
C LYS A 14 -19.54 2.29 -14.79
N THR A 15 -18.70 1.58 -14.05
CA THR A 15 -18.76 1.57 -12.59
C THR A 15 -17.99 2.76 -12.02
N LEU A 16 -18.38 3.19 -10.83
CA LEU A 16 -17.69 4.23 -10.05
C LEU A 16 -16.69 3.63 -9.06
N GLN A 17 -16.80 2.34 -8.75
CA GLN A 17 -15.95 1.62 -7.79
C GLN A 17 -15.80 0.14 -8.20
N ASP A 18 -14.77 -0.52 -7.70
CA ASP A 18 -14.61 -1.97 -7.81
C ASP A 18 -15.68 -2.71 -6.98
N GLY A 19 -16.01 -3.93 -7.39
CA GLY A 19 -17.02 -4.73 -6.73
C GLY A 19 -17.72 -5.75 -7.62
N ASN A 20 -18.64 -6.48 -7.00
CA ASN A 20 -19.51 -7.44 -7.68
C ASN A 20 -20.81 -6.75 -8.09
N VAL A 21 -21.13 -6.81 -9.38
CA VAL A 21 -22.36 -6.27 -9.95
C VAL A 21 -23.14 -7.42 -10.56
N THR A 22 -24.44 -7.46 -10.30
CA THR A 22 -25.36 -8.39 -10.97
C THR A 22 -26.16 -7.65 -12.02
N LEU A 23 -26.18 -8.17 -13.23
CA LEU A 23 -26.97 -7.63 -14.34
C LEU A 23 -28.11 -8.60 -14.63
N GLN A 24 -29.34 -8.08 -14.64
CA GLN A 24 -30.51 -8.81 -15.07
C GLN A 24 -31.39 -7.88 -15.89
N ALA A 25 -31.66 -8.27 -17.14
CA ALA A 25 -32.64 -7.59 -17.99
C ALA A 25 -34.06 -8.08 -17.66
N THR A 26 -35.02 -7.15 -17.71
CA THR A 26 -36.44 -7.40 -17.44
C THR A 26 -37.30 -6.89 -18.58
N LEU A 27 -38.28 -7.70 -19.04
CA LEU A 27 -39.29 -7.31 -20.02
C LEU A 27 -40.67 -7.71 -19.50
N GLY A 28 -41.46 -6.73 -19.02
CA GLY A 28 -42.71 -7.00 -18.32
C GLY A 28 -42.46 -7.83 -17.06
N ASN A 29 -43.10 -9.00 -16.95
CA ASN A 29 -42.91 -9.96 -15.85
C ASN A 29 -41.83 -11.03 -16.16
N GLN A 30 -41.16 -10.95 -17.31
CA GLN A 30 -40.11 -11.88 -17.66
C GLN A 30 -38.75 -11.34 -17.24
N HIS A 31 -37.94 -12.22 -16.64
CA HIS A 31 -36.58 -11.93 -16.23
C HIS A 31 -35.61 -12.77 -17.05
N SER A 32 -34.49 -12.18 -17.45
CA SER A 32 -33.36 -12.91 -18.00
C SER A 32 -32.53 -13.59 -16.91
N ASN A 33 -31.55 -14.40 -17.32
CA ASN A 33 -30.54 -14.93 -16.40
C ASN A 33 -29.72 -13.80 -15.76
N ILE A 34 -29.27 -14.04 -14.53
CA ILE A 34 -28.38 -13.12 -13.82
C ILE A 34 -26.95 -13.30 -14.35
N LEU A 35 -26.35 -12.20 -14.82
CA LEU A 35 -24.93 -12.14 -15.14
C LEU A 35 -24.17 -11.52 -13.96
N HIS A 36 -23.21 -12.27 -13.42
CA HIS A 36 -22.30 -11.78 -12.40
C HIS A 36 -21.07 -11.14 -13.06
N VAL A 37 -20.84 -9.86 -12.79
CA VAL A 37 -19.69 -9.09 -13.26
C VAL A 37 -18.83 -8.72 -12.06
N ASN A 38 -17.57 -9.14 -12.08
CA ASN A 38 -16.58 -8.75 -11.08
C ASN A 38 -15.74 -7.62 -11.68
N VAL A 39 -15.80 -6.43 -11.09
CA VAL A 39 -14.99 -5.29 -11.48
C VAL A 39 -13.88 -5.09 -10.45
N PHE A 40 -12.65 -4.93 -10.92
CA PHE A 40 -11.47 -4.78 -10.09
C PHE A 40 -10.51 -3.77 -10.71
N TRP A 41 -9.65 -3.20 -9.88
CA TRP A 41 -8.53 -2.38 -10.35
C TRP A 41 -7.29 -3.25 -10.52
N GLU A 42 -6.75 -3.27 -11.73
CA GLU A 42 -5.48 -3.92 -12.04
C GLU A 42 -4.49 -2.89 -12.58
N VAL A 43 -3.24 -2.99 -12.13
CA VAL A 43 -2.13 -2.16 -12.60
C VAL A 43 -0.97 -3.09 -12.94
N ASN A 44 -0.55 -3.10 -14.20
CA ASN A 44 0.55 -3.94 -14.69
C ASN A 44 0.41 -5.44 -14.33
N GLY A 45 -0.80 -6.01 -14.43
CA GLY A 45 -1.05 -7.42 -14.07
C GLY A 45 -1.19 -7.68 -12.56
N TYR A 46 -1.00 -6.66 -11.73
CA TYR A 46 -1.24 -6.74 -10.29
C TYR A 46 -2.64 -6.26 -9.95
N ARG A 47 -3.45 -7.16 -9.38
CA ARG A 47 -4.83 -6.87 -8.95
C ARG A 47 -4.83 -6.31 -7.53
N LEU A 48 -5.32 -5.09 -7.40
CA LEU A 48 -5.46 -4.40 -6.12
C LEU A 48 -6.63 -4.98 -5.30
N PRO A 49 -6.52 -4.97 -3.95
CA PRO A 49 -7.64 -5.27 -3.08
C PRO A 49 -8.76 -4.22 -3.28
N PRO A 50 -10.02 -4.58 -3.01
CA PRO A 50 -11.13 -3.62 -3.08
C PRO A 50 -10.89 -2.46 -2.12
N GLU A 51 -11.44 -1.29 -2.43
CA GLU A 51 -11.35 -0.17 -1.49
C GLU A 51 -12.06 -0.52 -0.17
N PRO A 52 -11.36 -0.47 0.99
CA PRO A 52 -11.97 -0.86 2.24
C PRO A 52 -12.93 0.23 2.75
N ASP A 53 -14.04 -0.18 3.36
CA ASP A 53 -14.93 0.76 4.06
C ASP A 53 -14.13 1.52 5.15
N PRO A 54 -14.07 2.86 5.12
CA PRO A 54 -13.23 3.61 6.05
C PRO A 54 -13.59 3.41 7.53
N LYS A 55 -14.86 3.16 7.85
CA LYS A 55 -15.30 2.92 9.23
C LYS A 55 -14.82 1.57 9.71
N ILE A 56 -14.90 0.52 8.89
CA ILE A 56 -14.39 -0.81 9.24
C ILE A 56 -12.86 -0.78 9.28
N ASN A 57 -12.22 -0.16 8.28
CA ASN A 57 -10.76 -0.06 8.21
C ASN A 57 -10.18 0.69 9.42
N ASN A 58 -10.88 1.68 9.96
CA ASN A 58 -10.43 2.44 11.11
C ASN A 58 -10.89 1.88 12.46
N ALA A 59 -11.68 0.80 12.46
CA ALA A 59 -12.14 0.15 13.69
C ALA A 59 -11.03 -0.61 14.43
N THR A 60 -9.97 -1.00 13.73
CA THR A 60 -8.82 -1.73 14.30
C THR A 60 -7.52 -0.98 14.07
N LEU A 61 -6.50 -1.30 14.89
CA LEU A 61 -5.16 -0.71 14.74
C LEU A 61 -4.55 -1.03 13.38
N LEU A 62 -4.60 -2.30 12.95
CA LEU A 62 -3.96 -2.77 11.71
C LEU A 62 -4.81 -2.53 10.46
N GLY A 63 -6.11 -2.27 10.63
CA GLY A 63 -7.06 -2.11 9.52
C GLY A 63 -7.27 -3.40 8.72
N ILE A 64 -7.65 -3.24 7.46
CA ILE A 64 -7.95 -4.33 6.52
C ILE A 64 -6.74 -4.53 5.60
N ASP A 65 -6.32 -5.78 5.46
CA ASP A 65 -5.33 -6.28 4.49
C ASP A 65 -5.91 -7.58 3.91
N VAL A 66 -6.60 -7.51 2.77
CA VAL A 66 -7.33 -8.66 2.21
C VAL A 66 -6.38 -9.66 1.54
N ASN A 67 -5.30 -9.17 0.94
CA ASN A 67 -4.35 -10.00 0.20
C ASN A 67 -3.21 -10.55 1.08
N ASN A 68 -3.20 -10.19 2.38
CA ASN A 68 -2.20 -10.57 3.38
C ASN A 68 -0.77 -10.24 2.93
N ASN A 69 -0.57 -9.13 2.22
CA ASN A 69 0.75 -8.69 1.80
C ASN A 69 1.47 -7.87 2.89
N GLY A 70 0.84 -7.67 4.05
CA GLY A 70 1.37 -6.90 5.18
C GLY A 70 1.20 -5.39 5.04
N VAL A 71 0.48 -4.92 4.01
CA VAL A 71 0.14 -3.52 3.77
C VAL A 71 -1.37 -3.36 3.88
N ARG A 72 -1.81 -2.26 4.51
CA ARG A 72 -3.24 -1.97 4.60
C ARG A 72 -3.81 -1.65 3.23
N ASP A 73 -4.98 -2.18 2.89
CA ASP A 73 -5.60 -2.03 1.57
C ASP A 73 -5.76 -0.56 1.14
N ASP A 74 -6.13 0.35 2.06
CA ASP A 74 -6.25 1.79 1.73
C ASP A 74 -4.89 2.45 1.44
N VAL A 75 -3.83 1.99 2.10
CA VAL A 75 -2.46 2.49 1.89
C VAL A 75 -1.89 1.94 0.60
N GLU A 76 -2.09 0.64 0.32
CA GLU A 76 -1.71 0.01 -0.93
C GLU A 76 -2.34 0.73 -2.13
N ARG A 77 -3.65 0.95 -2.09
CA ARG A 77 -4.35 1.66 -3.17
C ARG A 77 -3.83 3.07 -3.37
N TRP A 78 -3.60 3.81 -2.27
CA TRP A 78 -3.02 5.16 -2.35
C TRP A 78 -1.63 5.15 -3.00
N ILE A 79 -0.78 4.15 -2.70
CA ILE A 79 0.55 4.01 -3.34
C ILE A 79 0.40 3.78 -4.85
N TYR A 80 -0.48 2.87 -5.26
CA TYR A 80 -0.69 2.57 -6.68
C TYR A 80 -1.33 3.72 -7.45
N GLU A 81 -2.17 4.53 -6.81
CA GLU A 81 -2.73 5.76 -7.38
C GLU A 81 -1.68 6.87 -7.53
N THR A 82 -0.78 6.98 -6.55
CA THR A 82 0.16 8.10 -6.44
C THR A 82 1.41 7.90 -7.31
N TYR A 83 1.91 6.67 -7.41
CA TYR A 83 3.18 6.38 -8.08
C TYR A 83 2.97 5.55 -9.33
N ASN A 84 3.62 5.94 -10.41
CA ASN A 84 3.55 5.25 -11.70
C ASN A 84 4.68 4.24 -11.89
N HIS A 85 5.85 4.52 -11.32
CA HIS A 85 7.01 3.68 -11.52
C HIS A 85 6.97 2.44 -10.60
N PRO A 86 7.18 1.23 -11.12
CA PRO A 86 7.20 -0.01 -10.34
C PRO A 86 8.11 0.06 -9.11
N ILE A 87 9.33 0.56 -9.27
CA ILE A 87 10.29 0.69 -8.16
C ILE A 87 9.80 1.66 -7.08
N GLU A 88 9.17 2.79 -7.44
CA GLU A 88 8.60 3.71 -6.44
C GLU A 88 7.50 3.01 -5.64
N ARG A 89 6.60 2.28 -6.32
CA ARG A 89 5.56 1.50 -5.64
C ARG A 89 6.17 0.48 -4.69
N GLY A 90 7.15 -0.30 -5.15
CA GLY A 90 7.82 -1.31 -4.33
C GLY A 90 8.45 -0.70 -3.06
N LEU A 91 9.16 0.42 -3.20
CA LEU A 91 9.78 1.14 -2.08
C LEU A 91 8.75 1.60 -1.04
N PHE A 92 7.64 2.19 -1.49
CA PHE A 92 6.62 2.70 -0.58
C PHE A 92 5.73 1.59 -0.02
N MET A 93 5.51 0.50 -0.77
CA MET A 93 4.84 -0.71 -0.28
C MET A 93 5.67 -1.37 0.82
N GLN A 94 6.99 -1.51 0.63
CA GLN A 94 7.89 -2.05 1.67
C GLN A 94 7.91 -1.12 2.90
N SER A 95 7.95 0.20 2.69
CA SER A 95 7.86 1.18 3.78
C SER A 95 6.56 1.06 4.56
N ALA A 96 5.42 0.90 3.88
CA ALA A 96 4.11 0.73 4.50
C ALA A 96 4.03 -0.57 5.31
N ARG A 97 4.58 -1.66 4.78
CA ARG A 97 4.69 -2.94 5.48
C ARG A 97 5.53 -2.82 6.76
N ALA A 98 6.70 -2.17 6.68
CA ALA A 98 7.53 -1.92 7.86
C ALA A 98 6.78 -1.10 8.91
N TYR A 99 6.02 -0.07 8.49
CA TYR A 99 5.18 0.69 9.42
C TYR A 99 4.06 -0.13 10.06
N GLN A 100 3.46 -1.07 9.33
CA GLN A 100 2.48 -1.99 9.93
C GLN A 100 3.12 -2.86 11.01
N ILE A 101 4.29 -3.43 10.74
CA ILE A 101 5.00 -4.30 11.68
C ILE A 101 5.32 -3.57 12.99
N VAL A 102 5.85 -2.34 12.92
CA VAL A 102 6.32 -1.62 14.12
C VAL A 102 5.20 -1.14 15.04
N ILE A 103 3.97 -0.98 14.52
CA ILE A 103 2.84 -0.53 15.35
C ILE A 103 2.06 -1.68 16.00
N VAL A 104 2.28 -2.94 15.59
CA VAL A 104 1.62 -4.12 16.20
C VAL A 104 1.94 -4.22 17.68
N ASP A 105 3.23 -4.15 18.02
CA ASP A 105 3.73 -4.19 19.38
C ASP A 105 4.90 -3.22 19.53
N PRO A 106 4.62 -1.95 19.91
CA PRO A 106 5.64 -0.93 20.08
C PRO A 106 6.73 -1.31 21.10
N SER A 107 6.46 -2.20 22.05
CA SER A 107 7.46 -2.61 23.05
C SER A 107 8.59 -3.45 22.46
N LYS A 108 8.36 -4.07 21.29
CA LYS A 108 9.34 -4.84 20.54
C LYS A 108 10.15 -4.00 19.55
N ALA A 109 10.24 -2.69 19.78
CA ALA A 109 10.87 -1.76 18.85
C ALA A 109 12.28 -2.20 18.42
N HIS A 110 13.09 -2.70 19.35
CA HIS A 110 14.44 -3.18 19.06
C HIS A 110 14.49 -4.43 18.17
N GLU A 111 13.46 -5.28 18.21
CA GLU A 111 13.37 -6.46 17.36
C GLU A 111 12.83 -6.10 15.97
N THR A 112 11.95 -5.11 15.89
CA THR A 112 11.25 -4.71 14.66
C THR A 112 11.95 -3.59 13.89
N VAL A 113 12.93 -2.90 14.48
CA VAL A 113 13.71 -1.83 13.80
C VAL A 113 14.37 -2.31 12.52
N LYS A 114 14.77 -3.59 12.46
CA LYS A 114 15.37 -4.22 11.28
C LYS A 114 14.53 -4.07 10.00
N TYR A 115 13.20 -4.01 10.10
CA TYR A 115 12.32 -3.81 8.94
C TYR A 115 12.38 -2.37 8.43
N SER A 116 12.49 -1.40 9.35
CA SER A 116 12.73 0.00 8.99
C SER A 116 14.14 0.19 8.42
N ASP A 117 15.15 -0.49 8.97
CA ASP A 117 16.52 -0.44 8.47
C ASP A 117 16.65 -1.07 7.09
N ALA A 118 16.01 -2.22 6.85
CA ALA A 118 15.96 -2.85 5.53
C ALA A 118 15.28 -1.92 4.49
N THR A 119 14.18 -1.26 4.88
CA THR A 119 13.52 -0.26 4.04
C THR A 119 14.47 0.90 3.70
N LEU A 120 15.16 1.46 4.69
CA LEU A 120 16.12 2.56 4.49
C LEU A 120 17.31 2.13 3.61
N SER A 121 17.85 0.94 3.84
CA SER A 121 18.89 0.33 3.00
C SER A 121 18.46 0.23 1.54
N CYS A 122 17.24 -0.25 1.28
CA CYS A 122 16.70 -0.38 -0.07
C CYS A 122 16.48 1.01 -0.71
N ILE A 123 15.93 1.98 0.03
CA ILE A 123 15.78 3.37 -0.44
C ILE A 123 17.15 3.96 -0.80
N PHE A 124 18.18 3.77 0.04
CA PHE A 124 19.52 4.29 -0.24
C PHE A 124 20.14 3.67 -1.48
N TYR A 125 19.95 2.37 -1.71
CA TYR A 125 20.38 1.74 -2.96
C TYR A 125 19.75 2.45 -4.17
N TRP A 126 18.42 2.61 -4.19
CA TRP A 126 17.72 3.23 -5.31
C TRP A 126 17.94 4.75 -5.43
N ARG A 127 18.49 5.38 -4.39
CA ARG A 127 18.78 6.82 -4.35
C ARG A 127 20.22 7.17 -4.68
N TYR A 128 21.17 6.26 -4.43
CA TYR A 128 22.60 6.56 -4.60
C TYR A 128 23.29 5.56 -5.51
N ASP A 129 23.03 4.27 -5.35
CA ASP A 129 23.87 3.22 -5.96
C ASP A 129 23.28 2.68 -7.27
N ALA A 130 21.98 2.85 -7.51
CA ALA A 130 21.32 2.28 -8.67
C ALA A 130 21.94 2.73 -10.01
N LEU A 131 22.31 4.02 -10.13
CA LEU A 131 22.99 4.52 -11.34
C LEU A 131 24.38 3.91 -11.51
N ASP A 132 25.16 3.80 -10.43
CA ASP A 132 26.51 3.21 -10.46
C ASP A 132 26.46 1.72 -10.87
N ASN A 133 25.31 1.07 -10.63
CA ASN A 133 25.03 -0.31 -11.04
C ASN A 133 24.31 -0.41 -12.40
N ASN A 134 24.28 0.66 -13.21
CA ASN A 134 23.63 0.73 -14.54
C ASN A 134 22.11 0.47 -14.54
N GLU A 135 21.42 0.72 -13.43
CA GLU A 135 19.96 0.65 -13.38
C GLU A 135 19.33 1.90 -14.01
N SER A 136 18.22 1.72 -14.71
CA SER A 136 17.55 2.80 -15.45
C SER A 136 16.74 3.76 -14.57
N PHE A 137 16.67 3.51 -13.28
CA PHE A 137 15.86 4.28 -12.34
C PHE A 137 16.72 4.80 -11.18
N LEU A 138 16.59 6.10 -10.90
CA LEU A 138 17.12 6.73 -9.70
C LEU A 138 15.99 7.47 -8.98
N LEU A 139 15.84 7.20 -7.69
CA LEU A 139 14.88 7.88 -6.84
C LEU A 139 15.33 9.31 -6.55
N ASP A 140 14.45 10.28 -6.85
CA ASP A 140 14.69 11.69 -6.54
C ASP A 140 14.60 11.95 -5.02
N LYS A 141 15.70 12.47 -4.45
CA LYS A 141 15.88 12.82 -3.02
C LYS A 141 14.91 13.88 -2.46
N ASN A 142 14.29 14.69 -3.29
CA ASN A 142 13.27 15.62 -2.83
C ASN A 142 11.90 14.96 -2.87
N LYS A 143 11.65 14.14 -3.89
CA LYS A 143 10.39 13.38 -4.01
C LYS A 143 10.27 12.32 -2.93
N ASP A 144 11.33 11.58 -2.61
CA ASP A 144 11.30 10.53 -1.58
C ASP A 144 10.95 11.07 -0.19
N ARG A 145 11.50 12.22 0.21
CA ARG A 145 11.21 12.85 1.51
C ARG A 145 9.76 13.29 1.61
N ILE A 146 9.22 13.86 0.52
CA ILE A 146 7.81 14.25 0.45
C ILE A 146 6.93 12.99 0.48
N ALA A 147 7.27 11.98 -0.31
CA ALA A 147 6.57 10.71 -0.38
C ALA A 147 6.48 10.00 0.97
N ILE A 148 7.60 9.88 1.70
CA ILE A 148 7.61 9.27 3.04
C ILE A 148 6.75 10.07 4.03
N LYS A 149 6.72 11.40 3.92
CA LYS A 149 5.87 12.24 4.76
C LYS A 149 4.38 12.00 4.46
N GLU A 150 3.99 11.94 3.19
CA GLU A 150 2.61 11.65 2.80
C GLU A 150 2.21 10.22 3.15
N LEU A 151 3.10 9.24 2.96
CA LEU A 151 2.88 7.85 3.36
C LEU A 151 2.61 7.75 4.87
N LYS A 152 3.39 8.43 5.72
CA LYS A 152 3.14 8.44 7.17
C LYS A 152 1.77 9.02 7.52
N LYS A 153 1.27 10.02 6.78
CA LYS A 153 -0.06 10.60 7.03
C LYS A 153 -1.16 9.59 6.75
N ILE A 154 -1.10 8.85 5.64
CA ILE A 154 -2.12 7.86 5.31
C ILE A 154 -1.98 6.62 6.19
N GLN A 155 -0.74 6.19 6.47
CA GLN A 155 -0.45 5.03 7.31
C GLN A 155 -0.93 5.23 8.75
N PHE A 156 -0.76 6.43 9.32
CA PHE A 156 -1.11 6.74 10.71
C PHE A 156 -2.31 7.69 10.81
N ASN A 157 -3.30 7.50 9.93
CA ASN A 157 -4.50 8.33 9.80
C ASN A 157 -5.54 8.18 10.93
N SER A 158 -5.25 7.43 11.99
CA SER A 158 -6.10 7.33 13.19
C SER A 158 -5.29 7.66 14.44
N ILE A 159 -5.99 8.14 15.48
CA ILE A 159 -5.37 8.47 16.78
C ILE A 159 -4.63 7.26 17.35
N ALA A 160 -5.24 6.07 17.28
CA ALA A 160 -4.64 4.83 17.80
C ALA A 160 -3.33 4.48 17.08
N ARG A 161 -3.31 4.57 15.74
CA ARG A 161 -2.10 4.31 14.93
C ARG A 161 -1.00 5.32 15.20
N HIS A 162 -1.38 6.60 15.30
CA HIS A 162 -0.44 7.65 15.66
C HIS A 162 0.18 7.41 17.04
N ILE A 163 -0.62 7.11 18.06
CA ILE A 163 -0.14 6.80 19.40
C ILE A 163 0.78 5.57 19.40
N ALA A 164 0.43 4.50 18.68
CA ALA A 164 1.26 3.31 18.59
C ALA A 164 2.64 3.62 17.98
N TYR A 165 2.67 4.40 16.89
CA TYR A 165 3.94 4.82 16.28
C TYR A 165 4.77 5.74 17.19
N GLN A 166 4.13 6.63 17.95
CA GLN A 166 4.84 7.47 18.93
C GLN A 166 5.45 6.63 20.06
N LYS A 167 4.73 5.61 20.55
CA LYS A 167 5.28 4.66 21.54
C LYS A 167 6.48 3.92 20.98
N TYR A 168 6.40 3.45 19.73
CA TYR A 168 7.52 2.78 19.06
C TYR A 168 8.75 3.70 18.98
N ASN A 169 8.58 4.97 18.58
CA ASN A 169 9.69 5.93 18.54
C ASN A 169 10.27 6.22 19.93
N ALA A 170 9.44 6.25 20.97
CA ALA A 170 9.87 6.54 22.34
C ALA A 170 10.85 5.49 22.90
N GLU A 171 10.78 4.24 22.44
CA GLU A 171 11.73 3.17 22.82
C GLU A 171 13.19 3.46 22.41
N PHE A 172 13.38 4.40 21.47
CA PHE A 172 14.69 4.83 21.00
C PHE A 172 15.16 6.17 21.58
N HIS A 173 14.39 6.81 22.45
CA HIS A 173 14.79 8.09 23.04
C HIS A 173 16.15 7.99 23.76
N GLY A 174 17.05 8.91 23.43
CA GLY A 174 18.41 8.95 23.99
C GLY A 174 19.38 7.93 23.40
N LYS A 175 18.98 7.14 22.39
CA LYS A 175 19.85 6.15 21.74
C LYS A 175 20.47 6.71 20.46
N VAL A 176 21.70 6.32 20.18
CA VAL A 176 22.37 6.56 18.90
C VAL A 176 22.22 5.30 18.06
N LEU A 177 21.60 5.44 16.88
CA LEU A 177 21.45 4.36 15.91
C LEU A 177 22.36 4.64 14.71
N SER A 178 23.05 3.62 14.23
CA SER A 178 23.80 3.70 12.97
C SER A 178 22.84 3.68 11.79
N SER A 179 23.15 4.44 10.75
CA SER A 179 22.42 4.33 9.48
C SER A 179 22.77 3.00 8.80
N PRO A 180 21.80 2.25 8.24
CA PRO A 180 22.10 1.04 7.50
C PRO A 180 22.87 1.38 6.21
N SER A 181 23.75 0.48 5.79
CA SER A 181 24.38 0.56 4.46
C SER A 181 23.33 0.38 3.37
N SER A 182 23.53 0.99 2.21
CA SER A 182 22.72 0.72 1.03
C SER A 182 22.91 -0.72 0.55
N SER A 183 21.81 -1.38 0.19
CA SER A 183 21.83 -2.73 -0.39
C SER A 183 20.51 -3.03 -1.08
N LYS A 184 20.59 -3.55 -2.31
CA LYS A 184 19.44 -4.04 -3.09
C LYS A 184 18.83 -5.30 -2.50
N ASP A 185 19.62 -6.12 -1.80
CA ASP A 185 19.14 -7.39 -1.22
C ASP A 185 18.12 -7.15 -0.10
N ASN A 186 18.17 -5.98 0.52
CA ASN A 186 17.19 -5.54 1.51
C ASN A 186 15.87 -5.06 0.88
N CYS A 187 15.75 -5.05 -0.46
CA CYS A 187 14.49 -4.78 -1.14
C CYS A 187 13.58 -6.02 -1.14
N GLU A 188 12.36 -5.83 -0.65
CA GLU A 188 11.35 -6.87 -0.50
C GLU A 188 10.41 -7.00 -1.71
N PHE A 189 10.72 -6.39 -2.84
CA PHE A 189 9.89 -6.40 -4.05
C PHE A 189 10.70 -6.81 -5.28
N ASP A 190 10.00 -7.21 -6.35
CA ASP A 190 10.58 -7.50 -7.66
C ASP A 190 10.66 -6.25 -8.56
N ASN A 191 11.11 -6.42 -9.80
CA ASN A 191 11.25 -5.29 -10.74
C ASN A 191 9.90 -4.68 -11.14
N ASP A 192 8.78 -5.40 -10.92
CA ASP A 192 7.42 -4.93 -11.16
C ASP A 192 6.83 -4.21 -9.93
N GLY A 193 7.61 -4.05 -8.86
CA GLY A 193 7.21 -3.37 -7.64
C GLY A 193 6.29 -4.21 -6.75
N ILE A 194 6.17 -5.51 -7.03
CA ILE A 194 5.31 -6.42 -6.30
C ILE A 194 6.09 -6.96 -5.11
N LEU A 195 5.52 -6.82 -3.91
CA LEU A 195 6.14 -7.33 -2.70
C LEU A 195 6.22 -8.86 -2.71
N LYS A 196 7.37 -9.38 -2.27
CA LYS A 196 7.56 -10.78 -1.90
C LYS A 196 6.57 -11.14 -0.80
N LYS A 197 6.06 -12.37 -0.85
CA LYS A 197 5.21 -12.92 0.21
C LYS A 197 5.99 -12.95 1.54
N LEU A 198 5.30 -12.66 2.63
CA LEU A 198 5.85 -12.88 3.96
C LEU A 198 6.15 -14.39 4.13
N PRO A 199 7.32 -14.76 4.68
CA PRO A 199 7.69 -16.15 4.92
C PRO A 199 6.79 -16.82 5.97
#